data_AF-A0A135HZA0-F1
#
_entry.id   AF-A0A135HZA0-F1
#
_cell.length_a   1.000
_cell.length_b   1.000
_cell.length_c   1.000
_cell.angle_alpha   90.00
_cell.angle_beta   90.00
_cell.angle_gamma   90.00
#
_symmetry.space_group_name_H-M   'P 1'
#
loop_
_entity.id
_entity.type
_entity.pdbx_description
1 polymer ?
#
loop_
_entity_poly.entity_id
_entity_poly.type
_entity_poly.pdbx_seq_one_letter_code
_entity_poly.pdbx_strand_id
1 'polypeptide(L)'
;MQIFDFISKEELDELPEDESAAFLEFVRIARRKLQTRISELDPQDENDSEVAHDARHGFVNVVTATARRLHIEPFASMEVPRVRDLSYEDYRQFIADVDHYMTQMLFDGRSTSRRQTVGLSDDAKTKIRSKLFHLREALEKSDYDERTRNRLRARLDEFEKELEKSRINIVAVAWVAIEILATPGALMGSYDASLKLINQIMQTVGEEKLSEDERRQLPPMEQPAALMPPRIKEKKTNSKADFGRGFGRDLDEEIPF
;
A
#
# COMPACT_ATOMS: atom_id res chain seq x y z
N MET A 1 6.24 31.53 -0.19
CA MET A 1 6.95 30.48 -0.97
C MET A 1 6.12 30.03 -2.14
N GLN A 2 6.77 29.60 -3.22
CA GLN A 2 6.12 29.06 -4.41
C GLN A 2 6.17 27.53 -4.40
N ILE A 3 5.22 26.89 -5.08
CA ILE A 3 5.14 25.42 -5.20
C ILE A 3 6.45 24.79 -5.71
N PHE A 4 7.18 25.52 -6.57
CA PHE A 4 8.45 25.10 -7.15
C PHE A 4 9.60 24.98 -6.14
N ASP A 5 9.43 25.51 -4.93
CA ASP A 5 10.40 25.33 -3.84
C ASP A 5 10.37 23.88 -3.29
N PHE A 6 9.26 23.16 -3.48
CA PHE A 6 9.05 21.81 -2.93
C PHE A 6 9.19 20.68 -3.95
N ILE A 7 9.01 20.95 -5.25
CA ILE A 7 9.17 19.96 -6.32
C ILE A 7 9.64 20.66 -7.61
N SER A 8 10.61 20.07 -8.31
CA SER A 8 11.00 20.54 -9.64
C SER A 8 10.01 20.05 -10.69
N LYS A 9 10.07 20.61 -11.89
CA LYS A 9 9.20 20.15 -12.98
C LYS A 9 9.55 18.73 -13.41
N GLU A 10 10.84 18.41 -13.46
CA GLU A 10 11.34 17.09 -13.82
C GLU A 10 10.88 16.04 -12.81
N GLU A 11 10.97 16.33 -11.51
CA GLU A 11 10.45 15.46 -10.45
C GLU A 11 8.93 15.28 -10.53
N LEU A 12 8.20 16.30 -10.98
CA LEU A 12 6.75 16.22 -11.18
C LEU A 12 6.39 15.32 -12.37
N ASP A 13 7.15 15.40 -13.46
CA ASP A 13 6.97 14.58 -14.67
C ASP A 13 7.35 13.11 -14.42
N GLU A 14 8.17 12.81 -13.41
CA GLU A 14 8.58 11.46 -12.98
C GLU A 14 7.61 10.81 -11.97
N LEU A 15 6.57 11.51 -11.50
CA LEU A 15 5.63 10.94 -10.55
C LEU A 15 4.85 9.76 -11.15
N PRO A 16 4.52 8.73 -10.35
CA PRO A 16 3.64 7.64 -10.77
C PRO A 16 2.30 8.11 -11.33
N GLU A 17 1.71 7.34 -12.26
CA GLU A 17 0.37 7.64 -12.80
C GLU A 17 -0.76 7.37 -11.78
N ASP A 18 -0.54 6.45 -10.84
CA ASP A 18 -1.49 6.15 -9.76
C ASP A 18 -1.54 7.31 -8.76
N GLU A 19 -2.72 7.87 -8.51
CA GLU A 19 -2.92 9.06 -7.67
C GLU A 19 -2.36 8.89 -6.25
N SER A 20 -2.52 7.70 -5.66
CA SER A 20 -2.03 7.40 -4.32
C SER A 20 -0.51 7.31 -4.28
N ALA A 21 0.08 6.59 -5.24
CA ALA A 21 1.53 6.48 -5.37
C ALA A 21 2.18 7.84 -5.69
N ALA A 22 1.55 8.64 -6.56
CA ALA A 22 1.97 10.00 -6.89
C ALA A 22 1.99 10.89 -5.64
N PHE A 23 0.94 10.85 -4.82
CA PHE A 23 0.86 11.60 -3.58
C PHE A 23 1.95 11.18 -2.57
N LEU A 24 2.16 9.86 -2.39
CA LEU A 24 3.20 9.34 -1.51
C LEU A 24 4.60 9.83 -1.91
N GLU A 25 4.92 9.74 -3.20
CA GLU A 25 6.21 10.17 -3.72
C GLU A 25 6.39 11.68 -3.62
N PHE A 26 5.35 12.44 -3.95
CA PHE A 26 5.33 13.88 -3.80
C PHE A 26 5.63 14.34 -2.37
N VAL A 27 4.91 13.79 -1.38
CA VAL A 27 5.09 14.15 0.03
C VAL A 27 6.50 13.79 0.50
N ARG A 28 7.05 12.65 0.06
CA ARG A 28 8.41 12.22 0.37
C ARG A 28 9.46 13.21 -0.14
N ILE A 29 9.33 13.69 -1.37
CA ILE A 29 10.22 14.69 -1.99
C ILE A 29 10.08 16.02 -1.24
N ALA A 30 8.85 16.51 -1.07
CA ALA A 30 8.57 17.78 -0.43
C ALA A 30 9.10 17.83 1.02
N ARG A 31 8.92 16.75 1.80
CA ARG A 31 9.41 16.66 3.17
C ARG A 31 10.94 16.67 3.24
N ARG A 32 11.62 15.99 2.31
CA ARG A 32 13.08 16.00 2.23
C ARG A 32 13.60 17.41 2.00
N LYS A 33 13.03 18.13 1.02
CA LYS A 33 13.41 19.52 0.71
C LYS A 33 13.11 20.48 1.87
N LEU A 34 11.95 20.32 2.52
CA LEU A 34 11.62 21.08 3.72
C LEU A 34 12.66 20.86 4.83
N GLN A 35 13.03 19.60 5.09
CA GLN A 35 13.99 19.27 6.14
C GLN A 35 15.37 19.84 5.84
N THR A 36 15.85 19.73 4.59
CA THR A 36 17.10 20.35 4.15
C THR A 36 17.09 21.85 4.40
N ARG A 37 16.02 22.53 3.96
CA ARG A 37 15.87 23.98 4.15
C ARG A 37 15.86 24.39 5.62
N ILE A 38 15.09 23.69 6.46
CA ILE A 38 15.04 24.00 7.90
C ILE A 38 16.39 23.72 8.59
N SER A 39 17.15 22.72 8.13
CA SER A 39 18.45 22.37 8.73
C SER A 39 19.56 23.38 8.43
N GLU A 40 19.38 24.23 7.42
CA GLU A 40 20.32 25.29 7.06
C GLU A 40 20.12 26.58 7.88
N LEU A 41 19.02 26.68 8.64
CA LEU A 41 18.64 27.87 9.41
C LEU A 41 19.20 27.81 10.84
N ASP A 42 19.60 28.97 11.38
CA ASP A 42 20.03 29.11 12.78
C ASP A 42 18.79 29.26 13.69
N PRO A 43 18.55 28.34 14.63
CA PRO A 43 17.41 28.44 15.55
C PRO A 43 17.49 29.63 16.51
N GLN A 44 18.62 30.33 16.64
CA GLN A 44 18.78 31.51 17.49
C GLN A 44 18.47 32.83 16.76
N ASP A 45 18.38 32.84 15.43
CA ASP A 45 18.04 34.05 14.66
C ASP A 45 16.52 34.18 14.51
N GLU A 46 15.97 35.33 14.88
CA GLU A 46 14.55 35.64 14.81
C GLU A 46 14.04 35.64 13.37
N ASN A 47 14.84 36.10 12.40
CA ASN A 47 14.46 36.09 10.98
C ASN A 47 14.37 34.65 10.47
N ASP A 48 15.30 33.78 10.87
CA ASP A 48 15.31 32.38 10.47
C ASP A 48 14.13 31.61 11.06
N SER A 49 13.67 31.98 12.26
CA SER A 49 12.43 31.46 12.83
C SER A 49 11.20 31.80 11.99
N GLU A 50 11.08 33.04 11.49
CA GLU A 50 10.01 33.43 10.56
C GLU A 50 10.09 32.66 9.23
N VAL A 51 11.30 32.51 8.67
CA VAL A 51 11.51 31.73 7.43
C VAL A 51 11.13 30.25 7.62
N ALA A 52 11.48 29.66 8.77
CA ALA A 52 11.11 28.29 9.11
C ALA A 52 9.60 28.12 9.28
N HIS A 53 8.93 29.11 9.88
CA HIS A 53 7.48 29.14 10.04
C HIS A 53 6.76 29.23 8.69
N ASP A 54 7.19 30.16 7.84
CA ASP A 54 6.71 30.25 6.46
C ASP A 54 6.92 28.93 5.72
N ALA A 55 8.08 28.28 5.88
CA ALA A 55 8.41 27.03 5.19
C ALA A 55 7.46 25.89 5.56
N ARG A 56 7.11 25.79 6.84
CA ARG A 56 6.12 24.82 7.34
C ARG A 56 4.73 25.12 6.78
N HIS A 57 4.32 26.40 6.77
CA HIS A 57 3.04 26.80 6.17
C HIS A 57 2.98 26.46 4.68
N GLY A 58 4.04 26.79 3.94
CA GLY A 58 4.18 26.46 2.52
C GLY A 58 4.04 24.96 2.25
N PHE A 59 4.66 24.12 3.09
CA PHE A 59 4.52 22.67 2.99
C PHE A 59 3.08 22.21 3.20
N VAL A 60 2.41 22.66 4.28
CA VAL A 60 1.00 22.31 4.56
C VAL A 60 0.11 22.69 3.38
N ASN A 61 0.27 23.92 2.88
CA ASN A 61 -0.51 24.41 1.75
C ASN A 61 -0.30 23.57 0.48
N VAL A 62 0.96 23.28 0.15
CA VAL A 62 1.32 22.54 -1.06
C VAL A 62 0.85 21.08 -0.99
N VAL A 63 1.05 20.39 0.14
CA VAL A 63 0.55 19.03 0.34
C VAL A 63 -0.98 18.98 0.25
N THR A 64 -1.68 19.93 0.87
CA THR A 64 -3.15 20.01 0.81
C THR A 64 -3.65 20.30 -0.61
N ALA A 65 -2.97 21.20 -1.34
CA ALA A 65 -3.31 21.48 -2.74
C ALA A 65 -3.09 20.26 -3.65
N THR A 66 -1.98 19.54 -3.48
CA THR A 66 -1.71 18.30 -4.21
C THR A 66 -2.74 17.23 -3.86
N ALA A 67 -3.08 17.06 -2.58
CA ALA A 67 -4.13 16.14 -2.16
C ALA A 67 -5.48 16.46 -2.80
N ARG A 68 -5.87 17.74 -2.87
CA ARG A 68 -7.09 18.16 -3.58
C ARG A 68 -7.06 17.82 -5.06
N ARG A 69 -5.92 18.04 -5.72
CA ARG A 69 -5.75 17.75 -7.15
C ARG A 69 -5.85 16.26 -7.45
N LEU A 70 -5.32 15.43 -6.55
CA LEU A 70 -5.29 13.97 -6.66
C LEU A 70 -6.45 13.29 -5.90
N HIS A 71 -7.43 14.05 -5.42
CA HIS A 71 -8.60 13.55 -4.70
C HIS A 71 -8.29 12.65 -3.48
N ILE A 72 -7.22 12.97 -2.75
CA ILE A 72 -6.75 12.19 -1.59
C ILE A 72 -7.41 12.67 -0.30
N GLU A 73 -8.38 11.91 0.20
CA GLU A 73 -9.04 12.18 1.50
C GLU A 73 -8.26 11.57 2.67
N PRO A 74 -8.18 12.25 3.84
CA PRO A 74 -8.98 13.41 4.27
C PRO A 74 -8.40 14.78 3.88
N PHE A 75 -7.20 14.82 3.29
CA PHE A 75 -6.47 16.08 3.07
C PHE A 75 -7.10 16.95 1.98
N ALA A 76 -7.78 16.35 0.99
CA ALA A 76 -8.51 17.09 -0.03
C ALA A 76 -9.59 18.00 0.60
N SER A 77 -10.28 17.52 1.63
CA SER A 77 -11.30 18.27 2.34
C SER A 77 -10.76 19.22 3.43
N MET A 78 -9.46 19.16 3.75
CA MET A 78 -8.86 19.99 4.81
C MET A 78 -8.74 21.45 4.36
N GLU A 79 -9.10 22.41 5.20
CA GLU A 79 -8.84 23.83 4.96
C GLU A 79 -7.39 24.18 5.32
N VAL A 80 -6.74 24.99 4.48
CA VAL A 80 -5.38 25.44 4.76
C VAL A 80 -5.46 26.64 5.71
N PRO A 81 -4.87 26.56 6.92
CA PRO A 81 -4.88 27.68 7.85
C PRO A 81 -4.14 28.87 7.25
N ARG A 82 -4.46 30.09 7.69
CA ARG A 82 -3.69 31.27 7.26
C ARG A 82 -2.31 31.20 7.89
N VAL A 83 -1.33 31.87 7.27
CA VAL A 83 0.07 31.88 7.75
C VAL A 83 0.12 32.19 9.26
N ARG A 84 -0.50 33.29 9.69
CA ARG A 84 -0.50 33.73 11.09
C ARG A 84 -1.23 32.80 12.07
N ASP A 85 -2.12 31.95 11.56
CA ASP A 85 -2.94 31.08 12.39
C ASP A 85 -2.33 29.67 12.55
N LEU A 86 -1.31 29.33 11.74
CA LEU A 86 -0.64 28.03 11.84
C LEU A 86 0.37 28.04 12.99
N SER A 87 0.06 27.35 14.08
CA SER A 87 1.01 27.12 15.16
C SER A 87 1.99 25.97 14.83
N TYR A 88 3.07 25.87 15.61
CA TYR A 88 3.97 24.73 15.51
C TYR A 88 3.28 23.40 15.89
N GLU A 89 2.31 23.44 16.80
CA GLU A 89 1.53 22.26 17.20
C GLU A 89 0.62 21.78 16.07
N ASP A 90 -0.05 22.71 15.36
CA ASP A 90 -0.87 22.39 14.19
C ASP A 90 -0.05 21.74 13.09
N TYR A 91 1.15 22.29 12.82
CA TYR A 91 2.08 21.69 11.85
C TYR A 91 2.51 20.27 12.28
N ARG A 92 2.82 20.06 13.57
CA ARG A 92 3.18 18.72 14.07
C ARG A 92 2.02 17.74 13.96
N GLN A 93 0.80 18.16 14.25
CA GLN A 93 -0.39 17.34 14.09
C GLN A 93 -0.61 16.98 12.62
N PHE A 94 -0.49 17.96 11.72
CA PHE A 94 -0.58 17.72 10.27
C PHE A 94 0.43 16.67 9.79
N ILE A 95 1.69 16.75 10.23
CA ILE A 95 2.71 15.74 9.89
C ILE A 95 2.33 14.36 10.44
N ALA A 96 1.82 14.28 11.67
CA ALA A 96 1.38 13.02 12.25
C ALA A 96 0.22 12.40 11.46
N ASP A 97 -0.74 13.21 11.02
CA ASP A 97 -1.87 12.78 10.21
C ASP A 97 -1.42 12.29 8.83
N VAL A 98 -0.51 13.03 8.18
CA VAL A 98 0.11 12.63 6.91
C VAL A 98 0.85 11.31 7.08
N ASP A 99 1.70 11.15 8.09
CA ASP A 99 2.45 9.92 8.32
C ASP A 99 1.53 8.72 8.61
N HIS A 100 0.46 8.94 9.38
CA HIS A 100 -0.57 7.93 9.64
C HIS A 100 -1.22 7.47 8.33
N TYR A 101 -1.65 8.41 7.51
CA TYR A 101 -2.34 8.12 6.26
C TYR A 101 -1.42 7.51 5.20
N MET A 102 -0.19 8.01 5.07
CA MET A 102 0.83 7.39 4.20
C MET A 102 1.07 5.93 4.59
N THR A 103 1.08 5.63 5.90
CA THR A 103 1.19 4.27 6.41
C THR A 103 0.01 3.42 5.98
N GLN A 104 -1.23 3.92 6.10
CA GLN A 104 -2.43 3.22 5.61
C GLN A 104 -2.33 2.90 4.11
N MET A 105 -1.98 3.89 3.28
CA MET A 105 -1.80 3.69 1.83
C MET A 105 -0.77 2.62 1.49
N LEU A 106 0.36 2.57 2.21
CA LEU A 106 1.39 1.55 2.02
C LEU A 106 0.87 0.13 2.34
N PHE A 107 -0.04 0.00 3.31
CA PHE A 107 -0.67 -1.30 3.61
C PHE A 107 -1.77 -1.66 2.60
N ASP A 108 -2.55 -0.69 2.15
CA ASP A 108 -3.59 -0.91 1.15
C ASP A 108 -3.00 -1.32 -0.20
N GLY A 109 -1.93 -0.66 -0.63
CA GLY A 109 -1.18 -1.04 -1.84
C GLY A 109 -0.62 -2.46 -1.75
N ARG A 110 -0.14 -2.89 -0.57
CA ARG A 110 0.29 -4.28 -0.33
C ARG A 110 -0.86 -5.27 -0.43
N SER A 111 -2.07 -4.91 0.02
CA SER A 111 -3.25 -5.76 -0.11
C SER A 111 -3.62 -5.96 -1.59
N THR A 112 -3.63 -4.89 -2.38
CA THR A 112 -3.94 -4.97 -3.83
C THR A 112 -2.90 -5.81 -4.58
N SER A 113 -1.60 -5.58 -4.32
CA SER A 113 -0.52 -6.41 -4.88
C SER A 113 -0.64 -7.89 -4.48
N ARG A 114 -1.06 -8.18 -3.25
CA ARG A 114 -1.32 -9.57 -2.79
C ARG A 114 -2.56 -10.22 -3.40
N ARG A 115 -3.52 -9.43 -3.90
CA ARG A 115 -4.68 -9.94 -4.66
C ARG A 115 -4.28 -10.29 -6.09
N GLN A 116 -3.39 -9.49 -6.69
CA GLN A 116 -2.89 -9.69 -8.05
C GLN A 116 -1.75 -10.71 -8.15
N THR A 117 -1.22 -11.18 -7.02
CA THR A 117 -0.16 -12.19 -6.99
C THR A 117 -0.64 -13.52 -6.44
N VAL A 118 -0.13 -14.62 -6.98
CA VAL A 118 -0.37 -15.97 -6.48
C VAL A 118 0.94 -16.66 -6.12
N GLY A 119 0.96 -17.36 -4.99
CA GLY A 119 2.05 -18.26 -4.63
C GLY A 119 1.89 -19.58 -5.38
N LEU A 120 2.88 -19.98 -6.17
CA LEU A 120 2.83 -21.26 -6.90
C LEU A 120 3.58 -22.35 -6.15
N SER A 121 3.01 -23.55 -6.12
CA SER A 121 3.73 -24.76 -5.73
C SER A 121 4.85 -25.10 -6.73
N ASP A 122 5.88 -25.82 -6.28
CA ASP A 122 6.98 -26.25 -7.16
C ASP A 122 6.50 -27.18 -8.29
N ASP A 123 5.46 -27.97 -8.02
CA ASP A 123 4.79 -28.81 -9.02
C ASP A 123 4.09 -27.95 -10.08
N ALA A 124 3.31 -26.94 -9.66
CA ALA A 124 2.69 -25.99 -10.59
C ALA A 124 3.72 -25.23 -11.43
N LYS A 125 4.83 -24.78 -10.82
CA LYS A 125 5.95 -24.15 -11.55
C LYS A 125 6.52 -25.09 -12.61
N THR A 126 6.74 -26.35 -12.27
CA THR A 126 7.26 -27.36 -13.22
C THR A 126 6.30 -27.61 -14.37
N LYS A 127 5.00 -27.73 -14.08
CA LYS A 127 3.94 -27.85 -15.10
C LYS A 127 3.90 -26.64 -16.03
N ILE A 128 4.00 -25.43 -15.48
CA ILE A 128 4.01 -24.20 -16.29
C ILE A 128 5.28 -24.12 -17.14
N ARG A 129 6.47 -24.43 -16.59
CA ARG A 129 7.73 -24.47 -17.36
C ARG A 129 7.66 -25.45 -18.54
N SER A 130 7.08 -26.64 -18.33
CA SER A 130 6.85 -27.60 -19.41
C SER A 130 5.92 -27.05 -20.49
N LYS A 131 4.82 -26.38 -20.11
CA LYS A 131 3.91 -25.72 -21.07
C LYS A 131 4.60 -24.59 -21.83
N LEU A 132 5.45 -23.79 -21.17
CA LEU A 132 6.24 -22.73 -21.82
C LEU A 132 7.24 -23.29 -22.83
N PHE A 133 7.89 -24.41 -22.50
CA PHE A 133 8.78 -25.11 -23.43
C PHE A 133 8.04 -25.51 -24.71
N HIS A 134 6.86 -26.13 -24.59
CA HIS A 134 6.05 -26.49 -25.76
C HIS A 134 5.52 -25.28 -26.52
N LEU A 135 5.26 -24.17 -25.82
CA LEU A 135 4.86 -22.92 -26.45
C LEU A 135 6.00 -22.35 -27.30
N ARG A 136 7.24 -22.37 -26.79
CA ARG A 136 8.43 -22.02 -27.58
C ARG A 136 8.56 -22.91 -28.82
N GLU A 137 8.42 -24.23 -28.69
CA GLU A 137 8.45 -25.14 -29.85
C GLU A 137 7.35 -24.83 -30.88
N ALA A 138 6.15 -24.47 -30.42
CA ALA A 138 5.06 -24.07 -31.30
C ALA A 138 5.36 -22.76 -32.04
N LEU A 139 6.02 -21.79 -31.37
CA LEU A 139 6.50 -20.55 -31.98
C LEU A 139 7.60 -20.80 -33.02
N GLU A 140 8.53 -21.72 -32.79
CA GLU A 140 9.56 -22.08 -33.78
C GLU A 140 8.97 -22.66 -35.06
N LYS A 141 7.93 -23.47 -34.92
CA LYS A 141 7.26 -24.14 -36.04
C LYS A 141 6.23 -23.24 -36.75
N SER A 142 6.01 -22.03 -36.26
CA SER A 142 5.03 -21.10 -36.81
C SER A 142 5.65 -20.19 -37.87
N ASP A 143 4.82 -19.80 -38.84
CA ASP A 143 5.17 -18.90 -39.95
C ASP A 143 5.13 -17.41 -39.54
N TYR A 144 5.41 -17.08 -38.28
CA TYR A 144 5.53 -15.68 -37.86
C TYR A 144 6.75 -15.02 -38.47
N ASP A 145 6.63 -13.71 -38.72
CA ASP A 145 7.79 -12.91 -39.07
C ASP A 145 8.80 -12.89 -37.92
N GLU A 146 10.08 -12.77 -38.28
CA GLU A 146 11.18 -12.87 -37.32
C GLU A 146 11.11 -11.80 -36.21
N ARG A 147 10.54 -10.62 -36.51
CA ARG A 147 10.36 -9.56 -35.52
C ARG A 147 9.30 -9.96 -34.48
N THR A 148 8.16 -10.48 -34.91
CA THR A 148 7.10 -10.97 -34.01
C THR A 148 7.57 -12.17 -33.20
N ARG A 149 8.26 -13.14 -33.83
CA ARG A 149 8.82 -14.30 -33.13
C ARG A 149 9.77 -13.89 -32.01
N ASN A 150 10.69 -12.97 -32.28
CA ASN A 150 11.63 -12.48 -31.27
C ASN A 150 10.96 -11.70 -30.15
N ARG A 151 9.92 -10.90 -30.46
CA ARG A 151 9.12 -10.22 -29.43
C ARG A 151 8.43 -11.23 -28.51
N LEU A 152 7.78 -12.25 -29.06
CA LEU A 152 7.11 -13.28 -28.27
C LEU A 152 8.08 -14.10 -27.43
N ARG A 153 9.25 -14.47 -27.98
CA ARG A 153 10.32 -15.13 -27.20
C ARG A 153 10.77 -14.29 -26.02
N ALA A 154 11.04 -13.00 -26.24
CA ALA A 154 11.45 -12.09 -25.16
C ALA A 154 10.40 -12.01 -24.04
N ARG A 155 9.12 -12.07 -24.39
CA ARG A 155 8.01 -12.10 -23.43
C ARG A 155 7.91 -13.41 -22.67
N LEU A 156 8.13 -14.54 -23.32
CA LEU A 156 8.20 -15.84 -22.63
C LEU A 156 9.39 -15.90 -21.68
N ASP A 157 10.53 -15.30 -22.03
CA ASP A 157 11.71 -15.22 -21.17
C ASP A 157 11.46 -14.31 -19.96
N GLU A 158 10.77 -13.19 -20.15
CA GLU A 158 10.32 -12.32 -19.06
C GLU A 158 9.38 -13.07 -18.11
N PHE A 159 8.42 -13.81 -18.66
CA PHE A 159 7.50 -14.61 -17.87
C PHE A 159 8.17 -15.79 -17.15
N GLU A 160 9.17 -16.43 -17.77
CA GLU A 160 9.98 -17.46 -17.11
C GLU A 160 10.77 -16.88 -15.93
N LYS A 161 11.35 -15.68 -16.08
CA LYS A 161 11.97 -14.97 -14.94
C LYS A 161 10.97 -14.64 -13.84
N GLU A 162 9.74 -14.29 -14.21
CA GLU A 162 8.66 -14.04 -13.23
C GLU A 162 8.32 -15.32 -12.45
N LEU A 163 8.32 -16.50 -13.09
CA LEU A 163 8.06 -17.79 -12.44
C LEU A 163 9.10 -18.19 -11.39
N GLU A 164 10.34 -17.68 -11.50
CA GLU A 164 11.38 -17.90 -10.50
C GLU A 164 11.11 -17.14 -9.19
N LYS A 165 10.24 -16.12 -9.21
CA LYS A 165 9.85 -15.41 -7.99
C LYS A 165 9.02 -16.32 -7.07
N SER A 166 9.02 -16.01 -5.77
CA SER A 166 8.20 -16.72 -4.78
C SER A 166 6.70 -16.59 -5.06
N ARG A 167 6.28 -15.44 -5.61
CA ARG A 167 4.90 -15.17 -6.03
C ARG A 167 4.93 -14.61 -7.44
N ILE A 168 4.02 -15.08 -8.28
CA ILE A 168 3.87 -14.57 -9.65
C ILE A 168 2.77 -13.53 -9.72
N ASN A 169 2.93 -12.54 -10.59
CA ASN A 169 1.85 -11.61 -10.91
C ASN A 169 0.89 -12.25 -11.92
N ILE A 170 -0.39 -12.38 -11.57
CA ILE A 170 -1.44 -12.94 -12.44
C ILE A 170 -1.61 -12.07 -13.70
N VAL A 171 -1.40 -10.76 -13.57
CA VAL A 171 -1.45 -9.82 -14.70
C VAL A 171 -0.36 -10.12 -15.72
N ALA A 172 0.83 -10.58 -15.29
CA ALA A 172 1.90 -10.98 -16.23
C ALA A 172 1.48 -12.19 -17.08
N VAL A 173 0.76 -13.15 -16.50
CA VAL A 173 0.17 -14.28 -17.23
C VAL A 173 -0.83 -13.79 -18.29
N ALA A 174 -1.70 -12.85 -17.90
CA ALA A 174 -2.71 -12.28 -18.79
C ALA A 174 -2.07 -11.50 -19.96
N TRP A 175 -1.00 -10.76 -19.71
CA TRP A 175 -0.26 -10.05 -20.78
C TRP A 175 0.31 -11.01 -21.81
N VAL A 176 0.96 -12.10 -21.38
CA VAL A 176 1.48 -13.13 -22.31
C VAL A 176 0.34 -13.73 -23.13
N ALA A 177 -0.80 -14.04 -22.49
CA ALA A 177 -1.97 -14.55 -23.19
C ALA A 177 -2.49 -13.57 -24.25
N ILE A 178 -2.65 -12.29 -23.90
CA ILE A 178 -3.12 -11.24 -24.81
C ILE A 178 -2.14 -11.08 -25.98
N GLU A 179 -0.84 -11.08 -25.74
CA GLU A 179 0.15 -10.84 -26.79
C GLU A 179 0.21 -11.98 -27.82
N ILE A 180 -0.01 -13.22 -27.37
CA ILE A 180 -0.14 -14.37 -28.27
C ILE A 180 -1.48 -14.32 -29.03
N LEU A 181 -2.58 -13.96 -28.35
CA LEU A 181 -3.91 -13.83 -28.96
C LEU A 181 -4.00 -12.70 -29.99
N ALA A 182 -3.31 -11.59 -29.74
CA ALA A 182 -3.34 -10.39 -30.58
C ALA A 182 -2.47 -10.51 -31.83
N THR A 183 -1.65 -11.56 -31.95
CA THR A 183 -0.75 -11.74 -33.09
C THR A 183 -1.53 -12.23 -34.32
N PRO A 184 -1.72 -11.39 -35.37
CA PRO A 184 -2.49 -11.77 -36.55
C PRO A 184 -1.69 -12.79 -37.40
N GLY A 185 -2.37 -13.76 -38.00
CA GLY A 185 -1.75 -14.70 -38.95
C GLY A 185 -1.56 -16.13 -38.45
N ALA A 186 -2.01 -16.44 -37.23
CA ALA A 186 -2.00 -17.78 -36.66
C ALA A 186 -3.11 -18.70 -37.22
N LEU A 187 -3.50 -18.55 -38.50
CA LEU A 187 -4.59 -19.33 -39.11
C LEU A 187 -4.21 -20.78 -39.48
N MET A 188 -3.00 -21.23 -39.14
CA MET A 188 -2.55 -22.60 -39.40
C MET A 188 -2.16 -23.31 -38.09
N GLY A 189 -2.91 -24.36 -37.72
CA GLY A 189 -2.55 -25.50 -36.84
C GLY A 189 -1.91 -25.27 -35.46
N SER A 190 -0.86 -24.47 -35.38
CA SER A 190 -0.10 -24.13 -34.16
C SER A 190 -0.81 -23.15 -33.23
N TYR A 191 -1.79 -22.40 -33.72
CA TYR A 191 -2.59 -21.49 -32.90
C TYR A 191 -3.45 -22.23 -31.89
N ASP A 192 -4.19 -23.26 -32.32
CA ASP A 192 -5.01 -24.08 -31.42
C ASP A 192 -4.15 -24.77 -30.36
N ALA A 193 -2.94 -25.20 -30.72
CA ALA A 193 -1.99 -25.76 -29.76
C ALA A 193 -1.52 -24.71 -28.75
N SER A 194 -1.13 -23.52 -29.21
CA SER A 194 -0.68 -22.42 -28.35
C SER A 194 -1.78 -21.95 -27.40
N LEU A 195 -3.01 -21.79 -27.90
CA LEU A 195 -4.19 -21.47 -27.10
C LEU A 195 -4.45 -22.49 -26.00
N LYS A 196 -4.40 -23.77 -26.33
CA LYS A 196 -4.57 -24.84 -25.35
C LYS A 196 -3.52 -24.76 -24.25
N LEU A 197 -2.24 -24.55 -24.61
CA LEU A 197 -1.16 -24.41 -23.64
C LEU A 197 -1.36 -23.21 -22.72
N ILE A 198 -1.72 -22.04 -23.27
CA ILE A 198 -1.97 -20.83 -22.47
C ILE A 198 -3.18 -21.04 -21.55
N ASN A 199 -4.28 -21.59 -22.04
CA ASN A 199 -5.45 -21.89 -21.22
C ASN A 199 -5.10 -22.84 -20.08
N GLN A 200 -4.29 -23.86 -20.35
CA GLN A 200 -3.80 -24.74 -19.31
C GLN A 200 -2.87 -24.03 -18.31
N ILE A 201 -2.07 -23.05 -18.72
CA ILE A 201 -1.27 -22.22 -17.79
C ILE A 201 -2.22 -21.40 -16.91
N MET A 202 -3.17 -20.68 -17.51
CA MET A 202 -4.17 -19.88 -16.78
C MET A 202 -4.97 -20.74 -15.79
N GLN A 203 -5.37 -21.95 -16.19
CA GLN A 203 -6.06 -22.90 -15.32
C GLN A 203 -5.21 -23.29 -14.12
N THR A 204 -3.95 -23.70 -14.32
CA THR A 204 -3.05 -24.06 -13.21
C THR A 204 -2.81 -22.88 -12.26
N VAL A 205 -2.65 -21.67 -12.79
CA VAL A 205 -2.53 -20.44 -11.99
C VAL A 205 -3.82 -20.16 -11.21
N GLY A 206 -4.98 -20.37 -11.83
CA GLY A 206 -6.30 -20.20 -11.20
C GLY A 206 -6.56 -21.21 -10.08
N GLU A 207 -6.18 -22.48 -10.28
CA GLU A 207 -6.30 -23.55 -9.27
C GLU A 207 -5.44 -23.23 -8.04
N GLU A 208 -4.18 -22.82 -8.24
CA GLU A 208 -3.30 -22.39 -7.13
C GLU A 208 -3.84 -21.13 -6.44
N LYS A 209 -4.44 -20.21 -7.19
CA LYS A 209 -5.05 -19.00 -6.62
C LYS A 209 -6.26 -19.33 -5.75
N LEU A 210 -7.13 -20.23 -6.20
CA LEU A 210 -8.27 -20.71 -5.43
C LEU A 210 -7.82 -21.42 -4.15
N SER A 211 -6.87 -22.35 -4.26
CA SER A 211 -6.27 -23.04 -3.11
C SER A 211 -5.62 -22.07 -2.11
N GLU A 212 -4.91 -21.06 -2.61
CA GLU A 212 -4.33 -20.02 -1.76
C GLU A 212 -5.42 -19.18 -1.05
N ASP A 213 -6.47 -18.78 -1.76
CA ASP A 213 -7.55 -17.97 -1.19
C ASP A 213 -8.38 -18.77 -0.17
N GLU A 214 -8.59 -20.07 -0.39
CA GLU A 214 -9.20 -20.98 0.61
C GLU A 214 -8.36 -21.05 1.89
N ARG A 215 -7.03 -21.16 1.77
CA ARG A 215 -6.11 -21.17 2.94
C ARG A 215 -6.06 -19.83 3.67
N ARG A 216 -6.37 -18.73 2.98
CA ARG A 216 -6.41 -17.38 3.56
C ARG A 216 -7.72 -17.07 4.28
N GLN A 217 -8.79 -17.80 4.01
CA GLN A 217 -10.02 -17.63 4.76
C GLN A 217 -9.74 -17.96 6.22
N LEU A 218 -9.84 -16.95 7.08
CA LEU A 218 -9.78 -17.17 8.52
C LEU A 218 -10.85 -18.21 8.89
N PRO A 219 -10.59 -19.10 9.85
CA PRO A 219 -11.64 -19.96 10.38
C PRO A 219 -12.83 -19.07 10.77
N PRO A 220 -14.07 -19.47 10.45
CA PRO A 220 -15.24 -18.65 10.71
C PRO A 220 -15.20 -18.19 12.16
N MET A 221 -15.22 -16.88 12.39
CA MET A 221 -15.23 -16.33 13.74
C MET A 221 -16.40 -16.97 14.48
N GLU A 222 -16.10 -17.71 15.55
CA GLU A 222 -17.13 -18.15 16.48
C GLU A 222 -17.93 -16.90 16.88
N GLN A 223 -19.25 -16.96 16.73
CA GLN A 223 -20.11 -15.82 17.05
C GLN A 223 -19.73 -15.35 18.46
N PRO A 224 -19.40 -14.05 18.64
CA PRO A 224 -18.93 -13.57 19.92
C PRO A 224 -19.94 -13.97 20.98
N ALA A 225 -19.47 -14.71 21.98
CA ALA A 225 -20.33 -15.22 23.05
C ALA A 225 -21.16 -14.06 23.57
N ALA A 226 -22.49 -14.19 23.49
CA ALA A 226 -23.40 -13.13 23.89
C ALA A 226 -23.02 -12.66 25.29
N LEU A 227 -22.56 -11.42 25.40
CA LEU A 227 -22.21 -10.83 26.68
C LEU A 227 -23.45 -10.95 27.56
N MET A 228 -23.35 -11.73 28.64
CA MET A 228 -24.45 -11.85 29.58
C MET A 228 -24.86 -10.44 30.03
N PRO A 229 -26.18 -10.16 30.09
CA PRO A 229 -26.64 -8.84 30.48
C PRO A 229 -26.06 -8.47 31.85
N PRO A 230 -25.76 -7.17 32.09
CA PRO A 230 -25.15 -6.72 33.33
C PRO A 230 -25.97 -7.22 34.51
N ARG A 231 -25.31 -7.96 35.43
CA ARG A 231 -25.94 -8.46 36.66
C ARG A 231 -26.64 -7.29 37.35
N ILE A 232 -27.96 -7.39 37.47
CA ILE A 232 -28.77 -6.46 38.24
C ILE A 232 -28.17 -6.48 39.65
N LYS A 233 -27.60 -5.34 40.08
CA LYS A 233 -27.08 -5.20 41.43
C LYS A 233 -28.27 -5.35 42.37
N GLU A 234 -28.36 -6.48 43.05
CA GLU A 234 -29.31 -6.68 44.13
C GLU A 234 -29.14 -5.52 45.12
N LYS A 235 -30.24 -4.80 45.31
CA LYS A 235 -30.33 -3.64 46.20
C LYS A 235 -30.02 -4.18 47.60
N LYS A 236 -28.78 -3.96 48.08
CA LYS A 236 -28.38 -4.27 49.46
C LYS A 236 -29.43 -3.66 50.38
N THR A 237 -30.27 -4.52 50.96
CA THR A 237 -31.20 -4.14 52.02
C THR A 237 -30.34 -3.70 53.19
N ASN A 238 -30.56 -2.46 53.64
CA ASN A 238 -29.91 -1.87 54.80
C ASN A 238 -30.25 -2.68 56.06
N SER A 239 -29.48 -3.73 56.35
CA SER A 239 -29.38 -4.23 57.72
C SER A 239 -28.39 -3.33 58.44
N LYS A 240 -28.94 -2.43 59.26
CA LYS A 240 -28.22 -1.76 60.35
C LYS A 240 -27.55 -2.85 61.20
N ALA A 241 -26.26 -3.08 61.00
CA ALA A 241 -25.42 -3.80 61.94
C ALA A 241 -24.50 -2.77 62.57
N ASP A 242 -24.92 -2.37 63.76
CA ASP A 242 -24.21 -1.64 64.77
C ASP A 242 -22.91 -2.39 65.12
N PHE A 243 -21.76 -1.88 64.67
CA PHE A 243 -20.45 -2.27 65.18
C PHE A 243 -19.60 -1.02 65.34
N GLY A 244 -19.76 -0.41 66.51
CA GLY A 244 -18.83 0.60 67.01
C GLY A 244 -17.44 0.03 67.31
N ARG A 245 -16.56 0.99 67.62
CA ARG A 245 -15.22 0.87 68.22
C ARG A 245 -14.09 0.41 67.30
N GLY A 246 -13.42 1.42 66.75
CA GLY A 246 -12.11 1.78 67.25
C GLY A 246 -10.94 1.29 66.41
N PHE A 247 -10.41 2.18 65.57
CA PHE A 247 -8.98 2.29 65.29
C PHE A 247 -8.68 3.76 65.03
N GLY A 248 -8.06 4.39 66.02
CA GLY A 248 -7.41 5.68 65.85
C GLY A 248 -5.94 5.48 65.49
N ARG A 249 -5.38 6.62 65.07
CA ARG A 249 -3.97 7.01 65.13
C ARG A 249 -3.02 6.58 64.01
N ASP A 250 -2.57 7.64 63.35
CA ASP A 250 -1.17 8.04 63.18
C ASP A 250 -0.30 7.15 62.28
N LEU A 251 -0.21 7.54 61.01
CA LEU A 251 0.97 7.32 60.16
C LEU A 251 1.21 8.56 59.28
N ASP A 252 1.65 9.64 59.94
CA ASP A 252 2.56 10.61 59.33
C ASP A 252 3.97 10.00 59.42
N GLU A 253 4.49 9.44 58.34
CA GLU A 253 5.91 9.06 58.25
C GLU A 253 6.54 9.66 56.98
N GLU A 254 7.34 10.70 57.24
CA GLU A 254 8.56 11.16 56.57
C GLU A 254 8.87 10.63 55.16
N ILE A 255 8.83 11.53 54.19
CA ILE A 255 9.51 11.41 52.89
C ILE A 255 10.89 12.08 53.06
N PRO A 256 12.02 11.36 52.98
CA PRO A 256 13.34 11.96 53.04
C PRO A 256 13.79 12.47 51.65
N PHE A 257 14.48 13.61 51.67
CA PHE A 257 15.15 14.24 50.52
C PHE A 257 16.42 13.49 50.10
#